data_AF-A0A3D5RVI1-F1
#
_entry.id   AF-A0A3D5RVI1-F1
#
_cell.length_a   1.000
_cell.length_b   1.000
_cell.length_c   1.000
_cell.angle_alpha   90.00
_cell.angle_beta   90.00
_cell.angle_gamma   90.00
#
_symmetry.space_group_name_H-M   'P 1'
#
loop_
_entity.id
_entity.type
_entity.pdbx_description
1 polymer ?
#
loop_
_entity_poly.entity_id
_entity_poly.type
_entity_poly.pdbx_seq_one_letter_code
_entity_poly.pdbx_strand_id
1 'polypeptide(L)'
;MLYGKEVFLILDSAKEPNKWEDVASYEFITARLMILILVSLACAIQIPFIYMASLWDLESFSFMWWMLQFFGFVMATNLGAVILAIIAQDSATKVGEIQSQAFTADFMVGIETLTKILGEFNKTATTEGESLHDQIEEFAPQFYRLGLQYLRTHALPSEEPPSLDELGVAQPDDYHHEEELFDAKKPKT
;
A
#
# COMPACT_ATOMS: atom_id res chain seq x y z
N MET A 1 33.63 17.73 11.73
CA MET A 1 32.84 16.51 11.46
C MET A 1 31.72 16.39 12.50
N LEU A 2 30.58 17.03 12.28
CA LEU A 2 29.44 17.03 13.23
C LEU A 2 28.08 16.79 12.55
N TYR A 3 28.05 16.39 11.28
CA TYR A 3 26.82 16.19 10.50
C TYR A 3 26.19 14.78 10.65
N GLY A 4 26.83 13.85 11.37
CA GLY A 4 26.40 12.44 11.41
C GLY A 4 25.35 12.10 12.47
N LYS A 5 25.22 12.90 13.54
CA LYS A 5 24.39 12.54 14.70
C LYS A 5 22.92 12.96 14.56
N GLU A 6 22.65 14.08 13.89
CA GLU A 6 21.30 14.60 13.72
C GLU A 6 20.52 13.89 12.60
N VAL A 7 21.21 13.47 11.53
CA VAL A 7 20.62 12.61 10.48
C VAL A 7 20.18 11.26 11.06
N PHE A 8 20.93 10.73 12.04
CA PHE A 8 20.58 9.49 12.72
C PHE A 8 19.31 9.64 13.58
N LEU A 9 19.04 10.81 14.15
CA LEU A 9 17.85 11.10 14.96
C LEU A 9 16.56 11.16 14.11
N ILE A 10 16.65 11.63 12.87
CA ILE A 10 15.53 11.61 11.92
C ILE A 10 15.20 10.16 11.51
N LEU A 11 16.23 9.32 11.35
CA LEU A 11 16.06 7.88 11.10
C LEU A 11 15.58 7.11 12.34
N ASP A 12 15.90 7.57 13.55
CA ASP A 12 15.46 6.94 14.81
C ASP A 12 14.00 7.27 15.18
N SER A 13 13.38 8.30 14.58
CA SER A 13 11.92 8.52 14.73
C SER A 13 11.08 7.44 14.04
N ALA A 14 11.70 6.61 13.19
CA ALA A 14 11.09 5.38 12.66
C ALA A 14 11.01 4.24 13.70
N LYS A 15 11.50 4.45 14.94
CA LYS A 15 11.33 3.51 16.06
C LYS A 15 10.14 3.80 16.96
N GLU A 16 9.33 4.85 16.69
CA GLU A 16 8.03 4.93 17.36
C GLU A 16 7.22 3.67 17.00
N PRO A 17 6.43 3.11 17.96
CA PRO A 17 5.63 1.91 17.70
C PRO A 17 4.83 2.14 16.43
N ASN A 18 5.05 1.25 15.46
CA ASN A 18 4.59 1.43 14.10
C ASN A 18 3.05 1.46 14.14
N LYS A 19 2.42 2.63 14.04
CA LYS A 19 0.94 2.76 14.11
C LYS A 19 0.25 1.96 12.99
N TRP A 20 1.02 1.61 11.96
CA TRP A 20 0.64 0.66 10.91
C TRP A 20 0.49 -0.79 11.40
N GLU A 21 1.14 -1.18 12.49
CA GLU A 21 0.97 -2.49 13.13
C GLU A 21 -0.41 -2.60 13.79
N ASP A 22 -0.90 -1.52 14.42
CA ASP A 22 -2.27 -1.45 14.93
C ASP A 22 -3.30 -1.51 13.80
N VAL A 23 -3.03 -0.84 12.67
CA VAL A 23 -3.87 -0.90 11.46
C VAL A 23 -3.85 -2.30 10.81
N ALA A 24 -2.68 -2.94 10.77
CA ALA A 24 -2.49 -4.27 10.16
C ALA A 24 -3.04 -5.39 11.05
N SER A 25 -3.10 -5.17 12.36
CA SER A 25 -3.63 -6.14 13.33
C SER A 25 -5.16 -6.20 13.37
N TYR A 26 -5.86 -5.29 12.67
CA TYR A 26 -7.31 -5.25 12.71
C TYR A 26 -7.90 -6.47 11.98
N GLU A 27 -8.56 -7.34 12.75
CA GLU A 27 -9.26 -8.50 12.20
C GLU A 27 -10.45 -8.04 11.37
N PHE A 28 -10.31 -8.13 10.05
CA PHE A 28 -11.44 -8.08 9.15
C PHE A 28 -12.43 -9.20 9.50
N ILE A 29 -13.72 -8.87 9.49
CA ILE A 29 -14.77 -9.90 9.56
C ILE A 29 -14.60 -10.82 8.36
N THR A 30 -14.03 -11.98 8.60
CA THR A 30 -13.77 -12.96 7.56
C THR A 30 -15.07 -13.66 7.19
N ALA A 31 -15.25 -14.03 5.92
CA ALA A 31 -16.42 -14.79 5.47
C ALA A 31 -16.67 -16.06 6.30
N ARG A 32 -15.59 -16.71 6.78
CA ARG A 32 -15.66 -17.84 7.70
C ARG A 32 -16.36 -17.51 9.01
N LEU A 33 -16.12 -16.33 9.57
CA LEU A 33 -16.79 -15.85 10.79
C LEU A 33 -18.27 -15.57 10.51
N MET A 34 -18.60 -14.96 9.36
CA MET A 34 -19.99 -14.70 8.97
C MET A 34 -20.79 -16.00 8.84
N ILE A 35 -20.22 -17.03 8.22
CA ILE A 35 -20.83 -18.35 8.10
C ILE A 35 -21.00 -19.00 9.47
N LEU A 36 -20.01 -18.92 10.35
CA LEU A 36 -20.08 -19.47 11.70
C LEU A 36 -21.22 -18.83 12.49
N ILE A 37 -21.35 -17.51 12.42
CA ILE A 37 -22.46 -16.77 13.04
C ILE A 37 -23.80 -17.26 12.50
N LEU A 38 -23.98 -17.35 11.19
CA LEU A 38 -25.24 -17.83 10.58
C LEU A 38 -25.60 -19.25 11.00
N VAL A 39 -24.63 -20.17 10.96
CA VAL A 39 -24.84 -21.58 11.35
C VAL A 39 -25.18 -21.68 12.83
N SER A 40 -24.46 -20.96 13.69
CA SER A 40 -24.73 -20.96 15.14
C SER A 40 -26.13 -20.42 15.47
N LEU A 41 -26.55 -19.36 14.78
CA LEU A 41 -27.87 -18.75 14.96
C LEU A 41 -28.97 -19.67 14.44
N ALA A 42 -28.76 -20.30 13.29
CA ALA A 42 -29.66 -21.31 12.74
C ALA A 42 -29.84 -22.47 13.72
N CYS A 43 -28.74 -23.02 14.27
CA CYS A 43 -28.82 -24.06 15.29
C CYS A 43 -29.56 -23.59 16.54
N ALA A 44 -29.25 -22.40 17.05
CA ALA A 44 -29.87 -21.86 18.27
C ALA A 44 -31.39 -21.66 18.09
N ILE A 45 -31.82 -21.14 16.95
CA ILE A 45 -33.24 -20.91 16.64
C ILE A 45 -33.95 -22.20 16.27
N GLN A 46 -33.28 -23.21 15.70
CA GLN A 46 -33.93 -24.47 15.36
C GLN A 46 -34.38 -25.24 16.61
N ILE A 47 -33.66 -25.13 17.73
CA ILE A 47 -33.96 -25.81 18.99
C ILE A 47 -35.42 -25.58 19.46
N PRO A 48 -35.90 -24.33 19.63
CA PRO A 48 -37.29 -24.09 20.03
C PRO A 48 -38.32 -24.57 19.00
N PHE A 49 -38.01 -24.53 17.70
CA PHE A 49 -38.92 -25.04 16.66
C PHE A 49 -39.05 -26.56 16.66
N ILE A 50 -37.96 -27.28 16.95
CA ILE A 50 -37.98 -28.73 17.19
C ILE A 50 -38.78 -29.04 18.46
N TYR A 51 -38.58 -28.27 19.52
CA TYR A 51 -39.32 -28.43 20.77
C TYR A 51 -40.83 -28.19 20.58
N MET A 52 -41.22 -27.13 19.86
CA MET A 52 -42.63 -26.86 19.53
C MET A 52 -43.25 -27.99 18.70
N ALA A 53 -42.52 -28.58 17.75
CA ALA A 53 -43.00 -29.71 16.98
C ALA A 53 -43.35 -30.90 17.88
N SER A 54 -42.53 -31.17 18.90
CA SER A 54 -42.79 -32.22 19.89
C SER A 54 -43.97 -31.89 20.80
N LEU A 55 -44.18 -30.62 21.15
CA LEU A 55 -45.26 -30.20 22.05
C LEU A 55 -46.63 -30.25 21.37
N TRP A 56 -46.68 -30.04 20.06
CA TRP A 56 -47.89 -30.15 19.25
C TRP A 56 -48.14 -31.55 18.67
N ASP A 57 -47.35 -32.54 19.10
CA ASP A 57 -47.46 -33.93 18.68
C ASP A 57 -47.44 -34.08 17.14
N LEU A 58 -46.65 -33.23 16.46
CA LEU A 58 -46.52 -33.27 15.02
C LEU A 58 -45.73 -34.51 14.60
N GLU A 59 -46.31 -35.30 13.69
CA GLU A 59 -45.62 -36.44 13.11
C GLU A 59 -44.31 -35.98 12.45
N SER A 60 -43.20 -36.62 12.83
CA SER A 60 -41.88 -36.33 12.28
C SER A 60 -41.88 -36.54 10.77
N PHE A 61 -41.21 -35.65 10.04
CA PHE A 61 -41.15 -35.65 8.58
C PHE A 61 -42.49 -35.43 7.85
N SER A 62 -43.57 -35.13 8.57
CA SER A 62 -44.81 -34.65 7.93
C SER A 62 -44.60 -33.28 7.27
N PHE A 63 -45.50 -32.93 6.35
CA PHE A 63 -45.50 -31.62 5.71
C PHE A 63 -45.56 -30.47 6.73
N MET A 64 -46.39 -30.60 7.77
CA MET A 64 -46.52 -29.59 8.84
C MET A 64 -45.25 -29.47 9.68
N TRP A 65 -44.58 -30.59 9.97
CA TRP A 65 -43.30 -30.59 10.66
C TRP A 65 -42.24 -29.82 9.87
N TRP A 66 -42.11 -30.10 8.57
CA TRP A 66 -41.18 -29.39 7.68
C TRP A 66 -41.50 -27.92 7.51
N MET A 67 -42.79 -27.56 7.42
CA MET A 67 -43.21 -26.17 7.36
C MET A 67 -42.79 -25.40 8.62
N LEU A 68 -42.97 -26.01 9.79
CA LEU A 68 -42.52 -25.42 11.05
C LEU A 68 -41.00 -25.25 11.08
N GLN A 69 -40.23 -26.25 10.64
CA GLN A 69 -38.78 -26.13 10.57
C GLN A 69 -38.32 -25.05 9.58
N PHE A 70 -39.01 -24.91 8.45
CA PHE A 70 -38.74 -23.86 7.46
C PHE A 70 -38.97 -22.46 8.03
N PHE A 71 -40.03 -22.24 8.82
CA PHE A 71 -40.23 -20.97 9.51
C PHE A 71 -39.09 -20.63 10.48
N GLY A 72 -38.60 -21.63 11.21
CA GLY A 72 -37.42 -21.47 12.07
C GLY A 72 -36.18 -21.06 11.27
N PHE A 73 -35.95 -21.70 10.12
CA PHE A 73 -34.85 -21.36 9.23
C PHE A 73 -34.96 -19.93 8.68
N VAL A 74 -36.13 -19.53 8.16
CA VAL A 74 -36.37 -18.17 7.64
C VAL A 74 -36.18 -17.12 8.73
N MET A 75 -36.66 -17.39 9.95
CA MET A 75 -36.45 -16.51 11.09
C MET A 75 -34.96 -16.34 11.40
N ALA A 76 -34.21 -17.45 11.40
CA ALA A 76 -32.77 -17.42 11.64
C ALA A 76 -32.01 -16.66 10.56
N THR A 77 -32.32 -16.86 9.28
CA THR A 77 -31.65 -16.14 8.20
C THR A 77 -31.95 -14.64 8.24
N ASN A 78 -33.18 -14.24 8.54
CA ASN A 78 -33.56 -12.83 8.63
C ASN A 78 -32.86 -12.13 9.81
N LEU A 79 -32.85 -12.75 10.98
CA LEU A 79 -32.14 -12.22 12.14
C LEU A 79 -30.62 -12.20 11.90
N GLY A 80 -30.09 -13.26 11.30
CA GLY A 80 -28.68 -13.38 10.95
C GLY A 80 -28.22 -12.30 9.97
N ALA A 81 -29.03 -12.00 8.95
CA ALA A 81 -28.72 -10.92 8.00
C ALA A 81 -28.64 -9.55 8.69
N VAL A 82 -29.55 -9.25 9.61
CA VAL A 82 -29.54 -8.00 10.38
C VAL A 82 -28.29 -7.93 11.28
N ILE A 83 -27.98 -9.00 12.01
CA ILE A 83 -26.79 -9.05 12.88
C ILE A 83 -25.51 -8.88 12.05
N LEU A 84 -25.37 -9.61 10.94
CA LEU A 84 -24.21 -9.50 10.06
C LEU A 84 -24.08 -8.10 9.46
N ALA A 85 -25.19 -7.45 9.10
CA ALA A 85 -25.17 -6.08 8.60
C ALA A 85 -24.64 -5.10 9.66
N ILE A 86 -25.06 -5.23 10.92
CA ILE A 86 -24.58 -4.40 12.02
C ILE A 86 -23.07 -4.61 12.24
N ILE A 87 -22.62 -5.87 12.30
CA ILE A 87 -21.21 -6.19 12.52
C ILE A 87 -20.36 -5.66 11.34
N ALA A 88 -20.82 -5.83 10.10
CA ALA A 88 -20.15 -5.31 8.92
C ALA A 88 -20.04 -3.77 8.92
N GLN A 89 -21.11 -3.07 9.32
CA GLN A 89 -21.09 -1.61 9.45
C GLN A 89 -20.11 -1.13 10.52
N ASP A 90 -20.15 -1.73 11.71
CA ASP A 90 -19.23 -1.37 12.81
C ASP A 90 -17.76 -1.59 12.43
N SER A 91 -17.45 -2.71 11.77
CA SER A 91 -16.10 -2.97 11.26
C SER A 91 -15.67 -1.96 10.19
N ALA A 92 -16.55 -1.61 9.25
CA ALA A 92 -16.24 -0.61 8.23
C ALA A 92 -15.98 0.78 8.84
N THR A 93 -16.78 1.20 9.84
CA THR A 93 -16.59 2.46 10.55
C THR A 93 -15.24 2.49 11.28
N LYS A 94 -14.91 1.45 12.05
CA LYS A 94 -13.64 1.37 12.80
C LYS A 94 -12.42 1.36 11.89
N VAL A 95 -12.47 0.61 10.79
CA VAL A 95 -11.39 0.60 9.79
C VAL A 95 -11.20 1.99 9.19
N GLY A 96 -12.29 2.68 8.87
CA GLY A 96 -12.24 4.05 8.35
C GLY A 96 -11.64 5.05 9.33
N GLU A 97 -12.00 4.97 10.62
CA GLU A 97 -11.46 5.84 11.67
C GLU A 97 -9.96 5.63 11.87
N ILE A 98 -9.51 4.38 11.95
CA ILE A 98 -8.10 4.03 12.17
C ILE A 98 -7.26 4.40 10.95
N GLN A 99 -7.73 4.11 9.75
CA GLN A 99 -7.05 4.51 8.52
C GLN A 99 -6.93 6.03 8.43
N SER A 100 -7.98 6.78 8.77
CA SER A 100 -7.97 8.24 8.79
C SER A 100 -6.97 8.80 9.81
N GLN A 101 -6.92 8.21 11.01
CA GLN A 101 -5.97 8.61 12.06
C GLN A 101 -4.52 8.33 11.64
N ALA A 102 -4.24 7.15 11.08
CA ALA A 102 -2.90 6.79 10.60
C ALA A 102 -2.42 7.74 9.49
N PHE A 103 -3.27 7.98 8.47
CA PHE A 103 -2.95 8.91 7.39
C PHE A 103 -2.73 10.34 7.88
N THR A 104 -3.56 10.81 8.81
CA THR A 104 -3.43 12.16 9.37
C THR A 104 -2.15 12.29 10.19
N ALA A 105 -1.80 11.28 10.98
CA ALA A 105 -0.58 11.30 11.79
C ALA A 105 0.68 11.38 10.92
N ASP A 106 0.79 10.51 9.91
CA ASP A 106 1.96 10.50 9.01
C ASP A 106 2.04 11.77 8.17
N PHE A 107 0.89 12.30 7.73
CA PHE A 107 0.82 13.59 7.06
C PHE A 107 1.35 14.71 7.95
N MET A 108 0.94 14.76 9.22
CA MET A 108 1.38 15.80 10.16
C MET A 108 2.86 15.69 10.50
N VAL A 109 3.40 14.47 10.67
CA VAL A 109 4.84 14.24 10.83
C VAL A 109 5.61 14.69 9.58
N GLY A 110 5.07 14.44 8.39
CA GLY A 110 5.62 14.92 7.12
C GLY A 110 5.67 16.45 7.04
N ILE A 111 4.57 17.13 7.41
CA ILE A 111 4.51 18.59 7.47
C ILE A 111 5.50 19.15 8.49
N GLU A 112 5.61 18.55 9.67
CA GLU A 112 6.57 18.97 10.69
C GLU A 112 8.01 18.83 10.18
N THR A 113 8.31 17.71 9.52
CA THR A 113 9.63 17.44 8.94
C THR A 113 9.98 18.45 7.84
N LEU A 114 9.06 18.69 6.91
CA LEU A 114 9.23 19.72 5.86
C LEU A 114 9.44 21.10 6.48
N THR A 115 8.69 21.42 7.53
CA THR A 115 8.82 22.69 8.26
C THR A 115 10.21 22.84 8.88
N LYS A 116 10.75 21.76 9.49
CA LYS A 116 12.12 21.76 10.05
C LYS A 116 13.18 21.95 8.98
N ILE A 117 13.05 21.27 7.84
CA ILE A 117 13.95 21.44 6.69
C ILE A 117 13.91 22.88 6.19
N LEU A 118 12.72 23.44 6.00
CA LEU A 118 12.56 24.84 5.58
C LEU A 118 13.20 25.81 6.59
N GLY A 119 13.05 25.53 7.88
CA GLY A 119 13.65 26.32 8.95
C GLY A 119 15.19 26.33 8.89
N GLU A 120 15.81 25.18 8.68
CA GLU A 120 17.26 25.08 8.53
C GLU A 120 17.79 25.70 7.22
N PHE A 121 17.04 25.57 6.11
CA PHE A 121 17.38 26.30 4.88
C PHE A 121 17.31 27.81 5.10
N ASN A 122 16.28 28.30 5.79
CA ASN A 122 16.14 29.74 6.07
C ASN A 122 17.31 30.26 6.92
N LYS A 123 17.72 29.49 7.92
CA LYS A 123 18.84 29.82 8.79
C LYS A 123 20.17 29.82 8.04
N THR A 124 20.36 28.86 7.13
CA THR A 124 21.56 28.77 6.27
C THR A 124 21.64 29.97 5.33
N ALA A 125 20.55 30.25 4.59
CA ALA A 125 20.46 31.42 3.71
C ALA A 125 20.74 32.73 4.47
N THR A 126 20.15 32.90 5.66
CA THR A 126 20.40 34.07 6.52
C THR A 126 21.88 34.18 6.95
N THR A 127 22.55 33.04 7.21
CA THR A 127 23.98 33.01 7.58
C THR A 127 24.87 33.39 6.40
N GLU A 128 24.48 33.02 5.19
CA GLU A 128 25.18 33.36 3.94
C GLU A 128 24.83 34.76 3.42
N GLY A 129 23.90 35.46 4.08
CA GLY A 129 23.45 36.80 3.69
C GLY A 129 22.50 36.79 2.49
N GLU A 130 21.94 35.64 2.15
CA GLU A 130 21.06 35.41 1.02
C GLU A 130 19.61 35.22 1.46
N SER A 131 18.69 35.46 0.53
CA SER A 131 17.26 35.22 0.72
C SER A 131 16.93 33.78 0.39
N LEU A 132 16.27 33.07 1.32
CA LEU A 132 15.77 31.71 1.08
C LEU A 132 14.84 31.67 -0.15
N HIS A 133 14.06 32.73 -0.38
CA HIS A 133 13.15 32.81 -1.53
C HIS A 133 13.92 32.74 -2.85
N ASP A 134 15.00 33.51 -2.94
CA ASP A 134 15.83 33.63 -4.14
C ASP A 134 16.58 32.32 -4.40
N GLN A 135 17.09 31.67 -3.33
CA GLN A 135 17.71 30.35 -3.43
C GLN A 135 16.72 29.27 -3.87
N ILE A 136 15.47 29.29 -3.38
CA ILE A 136 14.44 28.33 -3.80
C ILE A 136 14.07 28.54 -5.28
N GLU A 137 13.98 29.79 -5.74
CA GLU A 137 13.69 30.11 -7.14
C GLU A 137 14.79 29.62 -8.09
N GLU A 138 16.06 29.67 -7.66
CA GLU A 138 17.19 29.15 -8.42
C GLU A 138 17.31 27.61 -8.35
N PHE A 139 17.03 27.03 -7.18
CA PHE A 139 17.20 25.59 -6.90
C PHE A 139 16.07 24.73 -7.47
N ALA A 140 14.80 25.19 -7.40
CA ALA A 140 13.63 24.40 -7.79
C ALA A 140 13.67 23.89 -9.25
N PRO A 141 14.08 24.70 -10.26
CA PRO A 141 14.23 24.22 -11.63
C PRO A 141 15.28 23.13 -11.78
N GLN A 142 16.37 23.20 -11.03
CA GLN A 142 17.47 22.22 -11.09
C GLN A 142 17.05 20.89 -10.46
N PHE A 143 16.36 20.96 -9.32
CA PHE A 143 15.85 19.78 -8.63
C PHE A 143 14.79 19.05 -9.46
N TYR A 144 13.90 19.80 -10.12
CA TYR A 144 12.92 19.26 -11.06
C TYR A 144 13.60 18.51 -12.22
N ARG A 145 14.63 19.10 -12.83
CA ARG A 145 15.40 18.45 -13.92
C ARG A 145 16.09 17.18 -13.46
N LEU A 146 16.71 17.20 -12.28
CA LEU A 146 17.36 16.04 -11.70
C LEU A 146 16.38 14.89 -11.46
N GLY A 147 15.23 15.18 -10.83
CA GLY A 147 14.18 14.19 -10.58
C GLY A 147 13.60 13.62 -11.88
N LEU A 148 13.37 14.47 -12.89
CA LEU A 148 12.90 14.04 -14.20
C LEU A 148 13.92 13.14 -14.91
N GLN A 149 15.20 13.47 -14.83
CA GLN A 149 16.27 12.66 -15.41
C GLN A 149 16.43 11.32 -14.69
N TYR A 150 16.32 11.31 -13.36
CA TYR A 150 16.29 10.08 -12.56
C TYR A 150 15.13 9.17 -12.96
N LEU A 151 13.90 9.70 -13.02
CA LEU A 151 12.74 8.93 -13.46
C LEU A 151 12.90 8.41 -14.89
N ARG A 152 13.44 9.21 -15.82
CA ARG A 152 13.68 8.75 -17.20
C ARG A 152 14.73 7.65 -17.30
N THR A 153 15.74 7.67 -16.43
CA THR A 153 16.82 6.67 -16.47
C THR A 153 16.52 5.41 -15.66
N HIS A 154 15.68 5.50 -14.63
CA HIS A 154 15.42 4.41 -13.68
C HIS A 154 13.98 3.88 -13.71
N ALA A 155 13.01 4.61 -14.28
CA ALA A 155 11.61 4.14 -14.42
C ALA A 155 11.31 3.55 -15.80
N LEU A 156 12.19 3.76 -16.78
CA LEU A 156 12.19 2.95 -18.00
C LEU A 156 12.96 1.66 -17.70
N PRO A 157 12.49 0.49 -18.19
CA PRO A 157 13.31 -0.72 -18.15
C PRO A 157 14.66 -0.36 -18.77
N SER A 158 15.75 -0.69 -18.07
CA SER A 158 17.09 -0.51 -18.59
C SER A 158 17.20 -1.30 -19.89
N GLU A 159 16.91 -0.66 -21.03
CA GLU A 159 17.21 -1.22 -22.33
C GLU A 159 18.72 -1.41 -22.34
N GLU A 160 19.17 -2.64 -22.54
CA GLU A 160 20.58 -2.89 -22.77
C GLU A 160 21.02 -1.99 -23.92
N PRO A 161 22.14 -1.25 -23.75
CA PRO A 161 22.63 -0.40 -24.82
C PRO A 161 22.75 -1.26 -26.09
N PRO A 162 22.29 -0.77 -27.25
CA PRO A 162 22.24 -1.56 -28.47
C PRO A 162 23.62 -2.13 -28.77
N SER A 163 23.64 -3.40 -29.14
CA SER A 163 24.88 -4.09 -29.49
C SER A 163 25.54 -3.42 -30.70
N LEU A 164 26.86 -3.55 -30.83
CA LEU A 164 27.61 -2.97 -31.95
C LEU A 164 27.06 -3.42 -33.33
N ASP A 165 26.54 -4.65 -33.39
CA ASP A 165 25.91 -5.23 -34.57
C ASP A 165 24.58 -4.54 -34.92
N GLU A 166 23.79 -4.09 -33.94
CA GLU A 166 22.54 -3.35 -34.13
C GLU A 166 22.77 -1.89 -34.56
N LEU A 167 23.92 -1.32 -34.18
CA LEU A 167 24.35 0.02 -34.60
C LEU A 167 24.91 0.04 -36.04
N GLY A 168 25.00 -1.11 -36.71
CA GLY A 168 25.58 -1.24 -38.05
C GLY A 168 27.06 -0.88 -38.11
N VAL A 169 27.75 -0.90 -36.96
CA VAL A 169 29.17 -0.64 -36.87
C VAL A 169 29.89 -1.95 -37.09
N ALA A 170 30.63 -2.06 -38.20
CA ALA A 170 31.47 -3.22 -38.46
C ALA A 170 32.46 -3.41 -37.29
N GLN A 171 32.58 -4.64 -36.79
CA GLN A 171 33.62 -4.93 -35.81
C GLN A 171 34.98 -4.52 -36.39
N PRO A 172 35.81 -3.81 -35.62
CA PRO A 172 37.13 -3.43 -36.10
C PRO A 172 37.91 -4.68 -36.45
N ASP A 173 38.66 -4.63 -37.56
CA ASP A 173 39.56 -5.71 -37.94
C ASP A 173 40.58 -5.93 -36.81
N ASP A 174 40.93 -7.19 -36.55
CA ASP A 174 41.89 -7.54 -35.50
C ASP A 174 43.30 -7.12 -35.96
N TYR A 175 43.88 -6.11 -35.29
CA TYR A 175 45.20 -5.58 -35.62
C TYR A 175 46.25 -6.21 -34.70
N HIS A 176 47.25 -6.87 -35.26
CA HIS A 176 48.33 -7.46 -34.47
C HIS A 176 49.40 -6.42 -34.08
N HIS A 177 49.45 -5.29 -34.79
CA HIS A 177 50.45 -4.23 -34.61
C HIS A 177 49.84 -2.83 -34.79
N GLU A 178 50.26 -1.88 -33.95
CA GLU A 178 49.75 -0.49 -33.90
C GLU A 178 49.90 0.27 -35.23
N GLU A 179 50.89 -0.11 -36.04
CA GLU A 179 51.15 0.46 -37.37
C GLU A 179 50.01 0.21 -38.38
N GLU A 180 49.21 -0.85 -38.19
CA GLU A 180 48.11 -1.23 -39.07
C GLU A 180 46.85 -0.35 -38.86
N LEU A 181 46.74 0.32 -37.71
CA LEU A 181 45.59 1.12 -37.30
C LEU A 181 45.42 2.40 -38.15
N PHE A 182 46.51 2.90 -38.73
CA PHE A 182 46.54 4.16 -39.50
C PHE A 182 46.81 3.97 -40.99
N ASP A 183 47.02 2.73 -41.43
CA ASP A 183 47.39 2.40 -42.81
C ASP A 183 46.15 2.11 -43.67
N ALA A 184 45.41 3.18 -44.00
CA ALA A 184 44.23 3.12 -44.86
C ALA A 184 44.59 2.72 -46.31
N LYS A 185 44.67 1.41 -46.61
CA LYS A 185 44.72 0.91 -47.99
C LYS A 185 43.35 1.07 -48.68
N LYS A 186 43.20 2.22 -49.34
CA LYS A 186 42.36 2.56 -50.52
C LYS A 186 40.91 2.03 -50.55
N PRO A 187 39.88 2.91 -50.63
CA PRO A 187 38.51 2.46 -50.91
C PRO A 187 38.43 1.85 -52.31
N LYS A 188 37.84 0.66 -52.41
CA LYS A 188 37.40 0.08 -53.69
C LYS A 188 36.24 0.93 -54.23
N THR A 189 36.41 1.42 -55.45
CA THR A 189 35.35 1.94 -56.34
C THR A 189 34.26 0.91 -56.58
#